data_AF-A0A7W1HMK1-F1
#
_entry.id   AF-A0A7W1HMK1-F1
#
_cell.length_a   1.000
_cell.length_b   1.000
_cell.length_c   1.000
_cell.angle_alpha   90.00
_cell.angle_beta   90.00
_cell.angle_gamma   90.00
#
_symmetry.space_group_name_H-M   'P 1'
#
loop_
_entity.id
_entity.type
_entity.pdbx_description
1 polymer ?
#
loop_
_entity_poly.entity_id
_entity_poly.type
_entity_poly.pdbx_seq_one_letter_code
_entity_poly.pdbx_strand_id
1 'polypeptide(L)' 'MSKVYSDAKAALAGLLHDNMTIAAGGFGLCGIPENLIAALHD' A
#
# COMPACT_ATOMS: atom_id res chain seq x y z
N MET A 1 7.70 5.21 -19.18
CA MET A 1 7.88 4.37 -17.98
C MET A 1 6.52 4.20 -17.33
N SER A 2 5.98 2.98 -17.28
CA SER A 2 4.66 2.71 -16.69
C SER A 2 4.79 2.62 -15.17
N LYS A 3 3.87 3.27 -14.44
CA LYS A 3 3.78 3.20 -12.96
C LYS A 3 2.69 2.20 -12.52
N VAL A 4 2.33 1.28 -13.40
CA VAL A 4 1.32 0.25 -13.17
C VAL A 4 2.03 -1.03 -12.78
N TYR A 5 1.65 -1.60 -11.64
CA TYR A 5 2.20 -2.84 -11.09
C TYR A 5 1.14 -3.96 -11.18
N SER A 6 1.59 -5.22 -11.20
CA SER A 6 0.72 -6.39 -11.30
C SER A 6 -0.17 -6.59 -10.06
N ASP A 7 0.34 -6.20 -8.89
CA ASP A 7 -0.30 -6.40 -7.59
C ASP A 7 0.29 -5.43 -6.54
N ALA A 8 -0.33 -5.43 -5.35
CA ALA A 8 0.05 -4.57 -4.24
C ALA A 8 1.45 -4.88 -3.66
N LYS A 9 1.87 -6.15 -3.63
CA LYS A 9 3.19 -6.54 -3.11
C LYS A 9 4.29 -6.06 -4.04
N ALA A 10 4.11 -6.22 -5.35
CA ALA A 10 5.03 -5.71 -6.36
C ALA A 10 5.14 -4.17 -6.33
N ALA A 11 4.05 -3.46 -6.00
CA ALA A 11 4.06 -2.01 -5.88
C ALA A 11 4.84 -1.49 -4.65
N LEU A 12 4.89 -2.28 -3.56
CA LEU A 12 5.54 -1.90 -2.30
C LEU A 12 6.96 -2.50 -2.14
N ALA A 13 7.33 -3.46 -2.98
CA ALA A 13 8.62 -4.15 -2.92
C ALA A 13 9.80 -3.18 -2.95
N GLY A 14 10.66 -3.25 -1.93
CA GLY A 14 11.85 -2.40 -1.80
C GLY A 14 11.59 -0.96 -1.33
N LEU A 15 10.33 -0.58 -1.09
CA LEU A 15 9.98 0.74 -0.54
C LEU A 15 9.80 0.71 0.98
N LEU A 16 9.29 -0.40 1.51
CA LEU A 16 8.93 -0.52 2.93
C LEU A 16 10.16 -0.61 3.83
N HIS A 17 10.09 0.06 4.98
CA HIS A 17 11.07 -0.04 6.06
C HIS A 17 10.43 0.29 7.41
N ASP A 18 11.03 -0.19 8.49
CA ASP A 18 10.54 0.04 9.85
C ASP A 18 10.49 1.54 10.19
N ASN A 19 9.54 1.90 11.06
CA ASN A 19 9.30 3.26 11.52
C ASN A 19 8.97 4.29 10.42
N MET A 20 8.52 3.83 9.25
CA MET A 20 8.00 4.72 8.19
C MET A 20 6.67 5.35 8.62
N THR A 21 6.52 6.65 8.38
CA THR A 21 5.21 7.31 8.44
C THR A 21 4.46 7.08 7.13
N ILE A 22 3.28 6.46 7.21
CA ILE A 22 2.41 6.21 6.06
C ILE A 22 1.20 7.13 6.13
N ALA A 23 0.92 7.86 5.05
CA ALA A 23 -0.33 8.58 4.87
C ALA A 23 -1.36 7.66 4.18
N ALA A 24 -2.40 7.25 4.91
CA ALA A 24 -3.46 6.39 4.41
C ALA A 24 -4.78 7.18 4.30
N GLY A 25 -5.42 7.11 3.13
CA GLY A 25 -6.74 7.70 2.90
C GLY A 25 -7.89 6.78 3.31
N GLY A 26 -9.08 7.36 3.44
CA GLY A 26 -10.35 6.67 3.70
C GLY A 26 -11.19 7.31 4.81
N PHE A 27 -12.47 6.96 4.84
CA PHE A 27 -13.40 7.34 5.92
C PHE A 27 -14.20 6.10 6.37
N GLY A 28 -13.91 5.59 7.56
CA GLY A 28 -14.41 4.27 7.99
C GLY A 28 -13.89 3.18 7.04
N LEU A 29 -14.79 2.55 6.29
CA LEU A 29 -14.47 1.56 5.24
C LEU A 29 -14.55 2.14 3.82
N CYS A 30 -15.02 3.37 3.65
CA CYS A 30 -15.16 3.99 2.34
C CYS A 30 -13.82 4.56 1.87
N GLY A 31 -13.33 4.10 0.71
CA GLY A 31 -12.14 4.64 0.06
C GLY A 31 -10.80 4.25 0.71
N ILE A 32 -10.76 3.17 1.49
CA ILE A 32 -9.51 2.66 2.05
C ILE A 32 -8.68 1.93 0.98
N PRO A 33 -7.33 2.01 1.03
CA PRO A 33 -6.48 1.26 0.11
C PRO A 33 -6.33 -0.21 0.57
N GLU A 34 -7.43 -0.97 0.56
CA GLU A 34 -7.52 -2.32 1.16
C GLU A 34 -6.43 -3.29 0.69
N ASN A 35 -6.11 -3.31 -0.60
CA ASN A 35 -5.08 -4.20 -1.15
C ASN A 35 -3.67 -3.83 -0.65
N LEU A 36 -3.38 -2.54 -0.46
CA LEU A 36 -2.08 -2.09 0.06
C LEU A 36 -1.99 -2.35 1.56
N ILE A 37 -3.08 -2.17 2.30
CA ILE A 37 -3.15 -2.50 3.73
C ILE A 37 -2.89 -3.99 3.94
N ALA A 38 -3.51 -4.86 3.13
CA ALA A 38 -3.28 -6.31 3.18
C ALA A 38 -1.81 -6.65 2.87
N ALA A 39 -1.22 -6.03 1.85
CA ALA A 39 0.18 -6.26 1.48
C ALA A 39 1.21 -5.72 2.50
N LEU A 40 0.82 -4.75 3.34
CA LEU A 40 1.63 -4.23 4.45
C LEU A 40 1.55 -5.11 5.70
N HIS A 41 0.42 -5.78 5.91
CA HIS A 41 0.19 -6.64 7.06
C HIS A 41 0.86 -8.02 6.90
N ASP A 42 0.87 -8.57 5.69
CA ASP A 42 1.50 -9.86 5.33
C ASP A 42 3.03 -9.83 5.35
#